data_AF-A0A3D4WPV3-F1
#
_entry.id   AF-A0A3D4WPV3-F1
#
_cell.length_a   1.000
_cell.length_b   1.000
_cell.length_c   1.000
_cell.angle_alpha   90.00
_cell.angle_beta   90.00
_cell.angle_gamma   90.00
#
_symmetry.space_group_name_H-M   'P 1'
#
loop_
_entity.id
_entity.type
_entity.pdbx_description
1 polymer ?
#
loop_
_entity_poly.entity_id
_entity_poly.type
_entity_poly.pdbx_seq_one_letter_code
_entity_poly.pdbx_strand_id
1 'polypeptide(L)'
;AEAFVSEVRRAAGADRRLDEAIARLGKELSNLDDIEYRARRLVETMALVLQGSLLVRYAPPAVADAFCATRFGRDWGNAFGTLPPGIDTGAIIERARTAR
;
A
#
# COMPACT_ATOMS: atom_id res chain seq x y z
N ALA A 1 7.79 -17.31 0.60
CA ALA A 1 7.12 -16.22 -0.15
C ALA A 1 5.65 -16.54 -0.47
N GLU A 2 5.31 -17.80 -0.79
CA GLU A 2 3.96 -18.19 -1.20
C GLU A 2 2.82 -17.76 -0.25
N ALA A 3 2.95 -18.00 1.06
CA ALA A 3 1.93 -17.61 2.03
C ALA A 3 1.66 -16.10 2.05
N PHE A 4 2.71 -15.28 1.97
CA PHE A 4 2.60 -13.82 1.87
C PHE A 4 1.87 -13.42 0.59
N VAL A 5 2.27 -13.99 -0.55
CA VAL A 5 1.65 -13.69 -1.86
C VAL A 5 0.18 -14.08 -1.88
N SER A 6 -0.16 -15.24 -1.30
CA SER A 6 -1.54 -15.70 -1.14
C SER A 6 -2.37 -14.71 -0.32
N GLU A 7 -1.86 -14.26 0.82
CA GLU A 7 -2.58 -13.32 1.69
C GLU A 7 -2.82 -11.97 1.00
N VAL A 8 -1.81 -11.40 0.34
CA VAL A 8 -1.99 -10.09 -0.32
C VAL A 8 -2.89 -10.18 -1.54
N ARG A 9 -2.93 -11.31 -2.25
CA ARG A 9 -3.83 -11.54 -3.39
C ARG A 9 -5.31 -11.68 -3.03
N ARG A 10 -5.66 -11.82 -1.75
CA ARG A 10 -7.06 -11.75 -1.31
C ARG A 10 -7.70 -10.38 -1.56
N ALA A 11 -6.88 -9.36 -1.85
CA ALA A 11 -7.31 -8.03 -2.23
C ALA A 11 -7.39 -7.81 -3.76
N ALA A 12 -7.20 -8.85 -4.58
CA ALA A 12 -7.13 -8.72 -6.03
C ALA A 12 -8.38 -8.05 -6.61
N GLY A 13 -8.18 -7.07 -7.49
CA GLY A 13 -9.24 -6.32 -8.15
C GLY A 13 -9.88 -5.21 -7.30
N ALA A 14 -9.48 -5.05 -6.04
CA ALA A 14 -10.00 -3.99 -5.18
C ALA A 14 -9.40 -2.61 -5.52
N ASP A 15 -8.14 -2.56 -5.95
CA ASP A 15 -7.48 -1.33 -6.41
C ASP A 15 -6.38 -1.66 -7.44
N ARG A 16 -6.46 -1.05 -8.62
CA ARG A 16 -5.50 -1.30 -9.71
C ARG A 16 -4.04 -0.97 -9.33
N ARG A 17 -3.82 0.06 -8.53
CA ARG A 17 -2.47 0.49 -8.10
C ARG A 17 -1.87 -0.53 -7.14
N LEU A 18 -2.70 -1.11 -6.26
CA LEU A 18 -2.30 -2.22 -5.39
C LEU A 18 -2.00 -3.49 -6.20
N ASP A 19 -2.85 -3.85 -7.17
CA ASP A 19 -2.63 -5.01 -8.04
C ASP A 19 -1.30 -4.91 -8.80
N GLU A 20 -0.99 -3.74 -9.36
CA GLU A 20 0.29 -3.45 -10.00
C GLU A 20 1.48 -3.56 -9.03
N ALA A 21 1.30 -3.11 -7.78
CA ALA A 21 2.31 -3.24 -6.74
C ALA A 21 2.55 -4.70 -6.33
N ILE A 22 1.50 -5.51 -6.19
CA ILE A 22 1.57 -6.96 -5.90
C ILE A 22 2.31 -7.67 -7.05
N ALA A 23 1.95 -7.38 -8.29
CA ALA A 23 2.57 -7.99 -9.46
C ALA A 23 4.07 -7.65 -9.55
N ARG A 24 4.43 -6.38 -9.32
CA ARG A 24 5.84 -5.95 -9.27
C ARG A 24 6.60 -6.64 -8.14
N LEU A 25 6.04 -6.67 -6.93
CA LEU A 25 6.66 -7.32 -5.78
C LEU A 25 6.91 -8.82 -6.03
N GLY A 26 6.00 -9.50 -6.73
CA GLY A 26 6.21 -10.89 -7.15
C GLY A 26 7.47 -11.07 -7.99
N LYS A 27 7.74 -10.15 -8.94
CA LYS A 27 8.96 -10.17 -9.76
C LYS A 27 10.21 -9.89 -8.91
N GLU A 28 10.14 -8.92 -8.01
CA GLU A 28 11.26 -8.57 -7.12
C GLU A 28 11.64 -9.70 -6.17
N LEU A 29 10.66 -10.46 -5.66
CA LEU A 29 10.89 -11.62 -4.79
C LEU A 29 11.52 -12.81 -5.53
N SER A 30 11.32 -12.90 -6.85
CA SER A 30 11.95 -13.92 -7.69
C SER A 30 13.37 -13.57 -8.11
N ASN A 31 13.80 -12.30 -7.95
CA ASN A 31 15.16 -11.87 -8.25
C ASN A 31 16.02 -11.90 -6.98
N LEU A 32 16.96 -12.85 -6.94
CA LEU A 32 17.88 -13.04 -5.81
C LEU A 32 19.23 -12.34 -6.01
N ASP A 33 19.46 -11.72 -7.17
CA ASP A 33 20.68 -10.98 -7.44
C ASP A 33 20.76 -9.75 -6.52
N ASP A 34 21.94 -9.55 -5.90
CA ASP A 34 22.23 -8.44 -4.98
C ASP A 34 21.17 -8.26 -3.88
N ILE A 35 20.54 -9.35 -3.44
CA ILE A 35 19.39 -9.32 -2.53
C ILE A 35 19.72 -8.60 -1.21
N GLU A 36 20.95 -8.72 -0.73
CA GLU A 36 21.43 -8.06 0.49
C GLU A 36 21.35 -6.53 0.38
N TYR A 37 21.73 -5.96 -0.77
CA TYR A 37 21.64 -4.52 -1.04
C TYR A 37 20.19 -4.04 -1.18
N ARG A 38 19.30 -4.90 -1.69
CA ARG A 38 17.89 -4.58 -1.96
C ARG A 38 16.97 -4.90 -0.79
N ALA A 39 17.44 -5.61 0.24
CA ALA A 39 16.60 -6.21 1.28
C ALA A 39 15.69 -5.18 1.97
N ARG A 40 16.22 -4.01 2.33
CA ARG A 40 15.44 -2.95 3.00
C ARG A 40 14.29 -2.44 2.12
N ARG A 41 14.57 -2.20 0.84
CA ARG A 41 13.58 -1.72 -0.12
C ARG A 41 12.52 -2.77 -0.43
N LEU A 42 12.94 -4.03 -0.49
CA LEU A 42 12.03 -5.17 -0.67
C LEU A 42 11.07 -5.29 0.51
N VAL A 43 11.60 -5.28 1.74
CA VAL A 43 10.78 -5.36 2.97
C VAL A 43 9.84 -4.17 3.11
N GLU A 44 10.29 -2.95 2.79
CA GLU A 44 9.43 -1.76 2.73
C GLU A 44 8.25 -1.99 1.78
N THR A 45 8.53 -2.47 0.57
CA THR A 45 7.48 -2.76 -0.43
C THR A 45 6.53 -3.87 0.06
N MET A 46 7.05 -4.92 0.71
CA MET A 46 6.23 -5.97 1.31
C MET A 46 5.29 -5.42 2.38
N ALA A 47 5.78 -4.54 3.26
CA ALA A 47 4.98 -3.92 4.31
C ALA A 47 3.86 -3.05 3.70
N LEU A 48 4.19 -2.22 2.70
CA LEU A 48 3.19 -1.38 2.02
C LEU A 48 2.11 -2.21 1.32
N VAL A 49 2.49 -3.26 0.60
CA VAL A 49 1.54 -4.16 -0.08
C VAL A 49 0.64 -4.89 0.91
N LEU A 50 1.18 -5.38 2.03
CA LEU A 50 0.38 -6.00 3.08
C LEU A 50 -0.61 -5.01 3.70
N GLN A 51 -0.15 -3.81 4.06
CA GLN A 51 -1.01 -2.75 4.57
C GLN A 51 -2.12 -2.40 3.56
N GLY A 52 -1.77 -2.22 2.29
CA GLY A 52 -2.74 -1.96 1.23
C GLY A 52 -3.80 -3.04 1.13
N SER A 53 -3.40 -4.33 1.10
CA SER A 53 -4.34 -5.46 1.07
C SER A 53 -5.30 -5.45 2.27
N LEU A 54 -4.79 -5.20 3.47
CA LEU A 54 -5.64 -5.15 4.66
C LEU A 54 -6.59 -3.94 4.65
N LEU A 55 -6.12 -2.77 4.22
CA LEU A 55 -6.94 -1.56 4.18
C LEU A 55 -8.09 -1.68 3.16
N VAL A 56 -7.83 -2.17 1.95
CA VAL A 56 -8.91 -2.33 0.94
C VAL A 56 -9.94 -3.39 1.34
N ARG A 57 -9.57 -4.33 2.21
CA ARG A 57 -10.49 -5.38 2.70
C ARG A 57 -11.26 -4.99 3.95
N TYR A 58 -10.69 -4.12 4.80
CA TYR A 58 -11.18 -3.97 6.18
C TYR A 58 -11.28 -2.52 6.67
N ALA A 59 -10.74 -1.54 5.94
CA ALA A 59 -10.81 -0.14 6.34
C ALA A 59 -11.93 0.62 5.60
N PRO A 60 -12.36 1.79 6.11
CA PRO A 60 -13.23 2.67 5.37
C PRO A 60 -12.62 3.04 4.00
N PRO A 61 -13.43 3.13 2.92
CA PRO A 61 -12.94 3.38 1.57
C PRO A 61 -12.03 4.61 1.44
N ALA A 62 -12.36 5.70 2.13
CA ALA A 62 -11.55 6.92 2.13
C ALA A 62 -10.09 6.69 2.61
N VAL A 63 -9.88 5.80 3.58
CA VAL A 63 -8.53 5.46 4.07
C VAL A 63 -7.80 4.59 3.05
N ALA A 64 -8.48 3.58 2.51
CA ALA A 64 -7.88 2.65 1.55
C ALA A 64 -7.49 3.36 0.25
N ASP A 65 -8.35 4.22 -0.27
CA ASP A 65 -8.08 5.03 -1.47
C ASP A 65 -6.91 5.99 -1.25
N ALA A 66 -6.91 6.76 -0.15
CA ALA A 66 -5.82 7.66 0.17
C ALA A 66 -4.49 6.93 0.33
N PHE A 67 -4.49 5.75 0.98
CA PHE A 67 -3.29 4.93 1.12
C PHE A 67 -2.80 4.45 -0.25
N CYS A 68 -3.66 3.89 -1.09
CA CYS A 68 -3.27 3.39 -2.41
C CYS A 68 -2.80 4.51 -3.34
N ALA A 69 -3.49 5.66 -3.34
CA ALA A 69 -3.12 6.84 -4.12
C ALA A 69 -1.70 7.31 -3.79
N THR A 70 -1.36 7.37 -2.50
CA THR A 70 -0.10 7.97 -2.05
C THR A 70 1.04 6.99 -1.83
N ARG A 71 0.81 5.68 -1.74
CA ARG A 71 1.90 4.70 -1.58
C ARG A 71 2.21 3.96 -2.88
N PHE A 72 1.24 3.89 -3.80
CA PHE A 72 1.40 3.20 -5.08
C PHE A 72 1.28 4.11 -6.30
N GLY A 73 0.63 5.27 -6.17
CA GLY A 73 0.46 6.23 -7.27
C GLY A 73 1.73 7.00 -7.67
N ARG A 74 2.80 6.92 -6.86
CA ARG A 74 4.12 7.59 -7.10
C ARG A 74 4.07 9.12 -7.14
N ASP A 75 2.95 9.70 -6.75
CA ASP A 75 2.73 11.14 -6.66
C ASP A 75 2.60 11.54 -5.17
N TRP A 76 3.74 11.64 -4.50
CA TRP A 76 3.86 12.12 -3.12
C TRP A 76 5.22 12.77 -2.90
N GLY A 77 5.29 13.73 -1.97
CA GLY A 77 6.53 14.41 -1.63
C GLY A 77 7.27 13.79 -0.44
N ASN A 78 8.50 14.24 -0.19
CA ASN A 78 9.30 13.80 0.95
C ASN A 78 8.76 14.29 2.31
N ALA A 79 7.88 15.30 2.29
CA ALA A 79 7.19 15.81 3.47
C ALA A 79 5.75 15.29 3.54
N PHE A 80 5.23 15.19 4.76
CA PHE A 80 3.79 14.96 4.98
C PHE A 80 2.95 16.13 4.47
N GLY A 81 1.68 15.87 4.18
CA GLY A 81 0.74 16.87 3.65
C GLY A 81 0.75 16.99 2.12
N THR A 82 1.35 16.04 1.42
CA THR A 82 1.48 16.02 -0.05
C THR A 82 0.48 15.07 -0.72
N LEU A 83 -0.75 15.04 -0.20
CA LEU A 83 -1.82 14.21 -0.78
C LEU A 83 -2.26 14.79 -2.14
N PRO A 84 -2.62 13.94 -3.12
CA PRO A 84 -3.23 14.42 -4.37
C PRO A 84 -4.62 15.02 -4.11
N PRO A 85 -5.15 15.84 -5.03
CA PRO A 85 -6.51 16.34 -4.94
C PRO A 85 -7.53 15.19 -4.97
N GLY A 86 -8.68 15.41 -4.34
CA GLY A 86 -9.79 14.43 -4.31
C GLY A 86 -9.76 13.44 -3.15
N ILE A 87 -8.74 13.47 -2.30
CA ILE A 87 -8.72 12.66 -1.06
C ILE A 87 -9.68 13.25 -0.02
N ASP A 88 -10.58 12.42 0.51
CA ASP A 88 -11.49 12.78 1.61
C ASP A 88 -10.74 12.78 2.95
N THR A 89 -9.98 13.86 3.18
CA THR A 89 -9.24 14.06 4.42
C THR A 89 -10.16 14.25 5.62
N GLY A 90 -11.38 14.76 5.42
CA GLY A 90 -12.37 14.93 6.47
C GLY A 90 -12.78 13.58 7.09
N ALA A 91 -13.16 12.62 6.25
CA ALA A 91 -13.50 11.27 6.70
C ALA A 91 -12.32 10.55 7.37
N ILE A 92 -11.10 10.73 6.85
CA ILE A 92 -9.89 10.13 7.42
C ILE A 92 -9.60 10.70 8.82
N ILE A 93 -9.69 12.03 8.97
CA ILE A 93 -9.48 12.71 10.24
C ILE A 93 -10.56 12.26 11.24
N GLU A 94 -11.83 12.29 10.86
CA GLU A 94 -12.93 11.91 11.75
C GLU A 94 -12.78 10.47 12.26
N ARG A 95 -12.41 9.52 11.40
CA ARG A 95 -12.10 8.13 11.79
C ARG A 95 -10.93 8.04 12.80
N ALA A 96 -9.96 8.94 12.71
CA ALA A 96 -8.79 8.95 13.57
C ALA A 96 -9.00 9.73 14.88
N ARG A 97 -10.09 10.48 15.02
CA ARG A 97 -10.39 11.20 16.25
C ARG A 97 -10.70 10.20 17.35
N THR A 98 -9.97 10.33 18.46
CA THR A 98 -10.33 9.67 19.72
C THR A 98 -11.47 10.45 20.37
N ALA A 99 -12.41 9.75 21.00
CA ALA A 99 -13.37 10.40 21.88
C ALA A 99 -12.60 11.21 22.93
N ARG A 100 -13.01 12.47 23.13
CA ARG A 100 -12.40 13.37 24.09
C ARG A 100 -12.79 12.99 25.52
#